data_AF-A0A9P7QLY5-F1
#
_entry.id   AF-A0A9P7QLY5-F1
#
_cell.length_a   1.000
_cell.length_b   1.000
_cell.length_c   1.000
_cell.angle_alpha   90.00
_cell.angle_beta   90.00
_cell.angle_gamma   90.00
#
_symmetry.space_group_name_H-M   'P 1'
#
loop_
_entity.id
_entity.type
_entity.pdbx_description
1 polymer ?
#
loop_
_entity_poly.entity_id
_entity_poly.type
_entity_poly.pdbx_seq_one_letter_code
_entity_poly.pdbx_strand_id
1 'polypeptide(L)'
;MTSFTAKEFIAAEKTKESPLIPEQLGALTAFFLDDTVPTSKIAHDLTRPVISLHEAAEKNPDLLDTFDHGRLWSSLADAVRKLPDFHDKIVDLLVEIQKVSDPANHFASMVDYQSYWTEFAFDFKVPRSNDPERETKRQAWINMNTFCAKISKRRIPQLDERTRAAWLFKEALERAPWEQFHHPDLDEQLDDDPDDEVVAEECAYELECRDVRVLEYWAPAAAAWMKIDAQGIYEMEGKISEADEEGWDPVTWTGPKGWSKERFAYWRERFEWISKVTVLQRSTRKDAAEAAEAMKSVMGEGKK
;
A
#
# COMPACT_ATOMS: atom_id res chain seq x y z
N MET A 1 18.88 13.79 3.75
CA MET A 1 18.80 12.60 4.64
C MET A 1 19.63 11.51 4.00
N THR A 2 20.51 10.86 4.77
CA THR A 2 21.21 9.66 4.32
C THR A 2 20.18 8.56 4.06
N SER A 3 20.26 7.89 2.90
CA SER A 3 19.33 6.81 2.55
C SER A 3 19.53 5.64 3.51
N PHE A 4 18.44 5.07 4.04
CA PHE A 4 18.48 3.86 4.85
C PHE A 4 18.95 2.69 4.00
N THR A 5 20.00 2.00 4.44
CA THR A 5 20.70 0.99 3.65
C THR A 5 20.19 -0.42 3.97
N ALA A 6 20.42 -1.35 3.03
CA ALA A 6 20.18 -2.78 3.24
C ALA A 6 20.90 -3.34 4.49
N LYS A 7 22.09 -2.83 4.81
CA LYS A 7 22.84 -3.24 6.02
C LYS A 7 22.16 -2.77 7.30
N GLU A 8 21.68 -1.53 7.32
CA GLU A 8 20.93 -0.98 8.45
C GLU A 8 19.58 -1.69 8.62
N PHE A 9 18.92 -2.03 7.52
CA PHE A 9 17.72 -2.87 7.53
C PHE A 9 17.97 -4.22 8.22
N ILE A 10 18.96 -4.99 7.77
CA ILE A 10 19.29 -6.29 8.38
C ILE A 10 19.71 -6.15 9.85
N ALA A 11 20.39 -5.05 10.21
CA ALA A 11 20.73 -4.79 11.61
C ALA A 11 19.46 -4.55 12.46
N ALA A 12 18.48 -3.79 11.94
CA ALA A 12 17.22 -3.54 12.61
C ALA A 12 16.34 -4.79 12.75
N GLU A 13 16.34 -5.68 11.74
CA GLU A 13 15.58 -6.94 11.80
C GLU A 13 16.02 -7.85 12.96
N LYS A 14 17.29 -7.80 13.35
CA LYS A 14 17.84 -8.58 14.47
C LYS A 14 17.34 -8.12 15.84
N THR A 15 16.86 -6.88 15.94
CA THR A 15 16.46 -6.26 17.20
C THR A 15 14.96 -6.06 17.31
N LYS A 16 14.16 -6.59 16.38
CA LYS A 16 12.70 -6.57 16.46
C LYS A 16 12.22 -7.36 17.67
N GLU A 17 11.07 -6.95 18.22
CA GLU A 17 10.36 -7.69 19.27
C GLU A 17 10.00 -9.10 18.82
N SER A 18 9.57 -9.22 17.55
CA SER A 18 9.26 -10.47 16.87
C SER A 18 10.25 -10.68 15.71
N PRO A 19 11.51 -11.10 15.96
CA PRO A 19 12.51 -11.23 14.91
C PRO A 19 12.21 -12.45 14.03
N LEU A 20 12.70 -12.42 12.80
CA LEU A 20 12.74 -13.61 11.95
C LEU A 20 13.53 -14.72 12.64
N ILE A 21 13.09 -15.96 12.43
CA ILE A 21 13.87 -17.13 12.85
C ILE A 21 15.23 -17.15 12.12
N PRO A 22 16.27 -17.77 12.72
CA PRO A 22 17.64 -17.67 12.23
C PRO A 22 17.82 -18.05 10.74
N GLU A 23 17.11 -19.08 10.28
CA GLU A 23 17.13 -19.54 8.89
C GLU A 23 16.58 -18.49 7.93
N GLN A 24 15.41 -17.90 8.27
CA GLN A 24 14.80 -16.84 7.46
C GLN A 24 15.65 -15.58 7.47
N LEU A 25 16.18 -15.19 8.62
CA LEU A 25 17.07 -14.03 8.73
C LEU A 25 18.35 -14.23 7.90
N GLY A 26 18.91 -15.44 7.90
CA GLY A 26 20.07 -15.79 7.07
C GLY A 26 19.77 -15.66 5.58
N ALA A 27 18.63 -16.20 5.13
CA ALA A 27 18.20 -16.08 3.74
C ALA A 27 17.90 -14.62 3.35
N LEU A 28 17.23 -13.84 4.21
CA LEU A 28 16.95 -12.44 3.96
C LEU A 28 18.25 -11.59 3.94
N THR A 29 19.22 -11.92 4.78
CA THR A 29 20.55 -11.30 4.76
C THR A 29 21.25 -11.55 3.43
N ALA A 30 21.27 -12.80 2.96
CA ALA A 30 21.84 -13.14 1.65
C ALA A 30 21.11 -12.41 0.52
N PHE A 31 19.78 -12.37 0.56
CA PHE A 31 18.97 -11.66 -0.43
C PHE A 31 19.36 -10.18 -0.56
N PHE A 32 19.58 -9.47 0.55
CA PHE A 32 19.88 -8.05 0.50
C PHE A 32 21.36 -7.72 0.30
N LEU A 33 22.27 -8.60 0.69
CA LEU A 33 23.70 -8.30 0.77
C LEU A 33 24.59 -9.15 -0.15
N ASP A 34 24.05 -10.18 -0.80
CA ASP A 34 24.78 -11.08 -1.70
C ASP A 34 24.00 -11.30 -3.01
N ASP A 35 24.41 -10.58 -4.06
CA ASP A 35 23.82 -10.69 -5.39
C ASP A 35 24.22 -11.96 -6.15
N THR A 36 25.08 -12.81 -5.57
CA THR A 36 25.50 -14.07 -6.20
C THR A 36 24.51 -15.22 -5.95
N VAL A 37 23.63 -15.09 -4.96
CA VAL A 37 22.64 -16.12 -4.62
C VAL A 37 21.39 -15.96 -5.49
N PRO A 38 20.96 -17.00 -6.22
CA PRO A 38 19.75 -16.92 -7.04
C PRO A 38 18.49 -16.64 -6.20
N THR A 39 17.62 -15.75 -6.69
CA THR A 39 16.34 -15.41 -6.02
C THR A 39 15.47 -16.63 -5.73
N SER A 40 15.44 -17.63 -6.61
CA SER A 40 14.70 -18.89 -6.39
C SER A 40 15.23 -19.70 -5.21
N LYS A 41 16.55 -19.69 -4.98
CA LYS A 41 17.17 -20.30 -3.80
C LYS A 41 16.81 -19.53 -2.54
N ILE A 42 16.85 -18.20 -2.59
CA ILE A 42 16.41 -17.36 -1.46
C ILE A 42 14.95 -17.65 -1.12
N ALA A 43 14.06 -17.70 -2.11
CA ALA A 43 12.65 -18.02 -1.92
C ALA A 43 12.48 -19.37 -1.20
N HIS A 44 13.12 -20.42 -1.71
CA HIS A 44 13.11 -21.74 -1.08
C HIS A 44 13.62 -21.72 0.38
N ASP A 45 14.71 -21.00 0.65
CA ASP A 45 15.29 -20.94 2.00
C ASP A 45 14.40 -20.14 2.98
N LEU A 46 13.71 -19.09 2.51
CA LEU A 46 12.77 -18.30 3.31
C LEU A 46 11.50 -19.07 3.65
N THR A 47 11.00 -19.90 2.74
CA THR A 47 9.73 -20.62 2.91
C THR A 47 9.91 -21.95 3.66
N ARG A 48 11.08 -22.59 3.56
CA ARG A 48 11.35 -23.92 4.14
C ARG A 48 10.91 -24.07 5.60
N PRO A 49 11.17 -23.13 6.52
CA PRO A 49 10.75 -23.31 7.91
C PRO A 49 9.23 -23.42 8.09
N VAL A 50 8.45 -22.69 7.29
CA VAL A 50 6.98 -22.77 7.29
C VAL A 50 6.51 -24.10 6.70
N ILE A 51 7.16 -24.57 5.62
CA ILE A 51 6.87 -25.89 5.04
C ILE A 51 7.11 -26.99 6.07
N SER A 52 8.28 -26.97 6.74
CA SER A 52 8.61 -27.95 7.78
C SER A 52 7.67 -27.88 8.97
N LEU A 53 7.16 -26.68 9.32
CA LEU A 53 6.12 -26.53 10.33
C LEU A 53 4.80 -27.20 9.89
N HIS A 54 4.33 -26.96 8.67
CA HIS A 54 3.11 -27.58 8.16
C HIS A 54 3.21 -29.10 8.14
N GLU A 55 4.34 -29.65 7.69
CA GLU A 55 4.61 -31.10 7.72
C GLU A 55 4.59 -31.67 9.14
N ALA A 56 5.11 -30.91 10.12
CA ALA A 56 5.05 -31.32 11.53
C ALA A 56 3.61 -31.21 12.09
N ALA A 57 2.86 -30.19 11.67
CA ALA A 57 1.50 -29.93 12.10
C ALA A 57 0.50 -31.00 11.64
N GLU A 58 0.79 -31.73 10.56
CA GLU A 58 0.01 -32.92 10.17
C GLU A 58 -0.09 -33.97 11.30
N LYS A 59 0.92 -34.03 12.17
CA LYS A 59 0.96 -34.94 13.33
C LYS A 59 0.54 -34.28 14.62
N ASN A 60 0.64 -32.96 14.70
CA ASN A 60 0.30 -32.16 15.87
C ASN A 60 -0.21 -30.77 15.46
N PRO A 61 -1.52 -30.60 15.22
CA PRO A 61 -2.08 -29.35 14.71
C PRO A 61 -1.79 -28.11 15.57
N ASP A 62 -1.64 -28.29 16.89
CA ASP A 62 -1.34 -27.21 17.85
C ASP A 62 -0.01 -26.49 17.55
N LEU A 63 0.86 -27.06 16.71
CA LEU A 63 2.09 -26.42 16.27
C LEU A 63 1.85 -25.15 15.43
N LEU A 64 0.74 -25.07 14.70
CA LEU A 64 0.44 -23.89 13.88
C LEU A 64 0.24 -22.64 14.75
N ASP A 65 -0.39 -22.80 15.92
CA ASP A 65 -0.64 -21.69 16.85
C ASP A 65 0.65 -21.16 17.52
N THR A 66 1.74 -21.93 17.44
CA THR A 66 3.04 -21.53 18.03
C THR A 66 3.91 -20.70 17.08
N PHE A 67 3.51 -20.58 15.82
CA PHE A 67 4.27 -19.87 14.80
C PHE A 67 3.58 -18.58 14.38
N ASP A 68 4.28 -17.47 14.47
CA ASP A 68 3.80 -16.20 13.93
C ASP A 68 4.11 -16.14 12.44
N HIS A 69 3.10 -16.50 11.67
CA HIS A 69 3.05 -16.47 10.21
C HIS A 69 3.28 -15.06 9.62
N GLY A 70 3.05 -14.00 10.39
CA GLY A 70 3.20 -12.61 9.98
C GLY A 70 4.65 -12.13 9.92
N ARG A 71 5.61 -12.80 10.59
CA ARG A 71 7.01 -12.29 10.71
C ARG A 71 7.66 -12.02 9.36
N LEU A 72 7.61 -12.98 8.44
CA LEU A 72 8.21 -12.84 7.11
C LEU A 72 7.58 -11.67 6.34
N TRP A 73 6.26 -11.60 6.34
CA TRP A 73 5.50 -10.58 5.60
C TRP A 73 5.70 -9.19 6.19
N SER A 74 5.79 -9.08 7.52
CA SER A 74 6.17 -7.87 8.24
C SER A 74 7.56 -7.37 7.86
N SER A 75 8.56 -8.25 7.86
CA SER A 75 9.92 -7.92 7.41
C SER A 75 9.96 -7.46 5.95
N LEU A 76 9.23 -8.12 5.06
CA LEU A 76 9.14 -7.74 3.65
C LEU A 76 8.41 -6.40 3.45
N ALA A 77 7.32 -6.16 4.19
CA ALA A 77 6.61 -4.89 4.17
C ALA A 77 7.49 -3.73 4.67
N ASP A 78 8.28 -3.95 5.73
CA ASP A 78 9.25 -2.97 6.21
C ASP A 78 10.36 -2.69 5.19
N ALA A 79 10.87 -3.74 4.53
CA ALA A 79 11.84 -3.57 3.45
C ALA A 79 11.25 -2.75 2.31
N VAL A 80 10.01 -3.04 1.89
CA VAL A 80 9.30 -2.28 0.86
C VAL A 80 9.17 -0.80 1.26
N ARG A 81 8.82 -0.51 2.51
CA ARG A 81 8.67 0.87 3.01
C ARG A 81 10.01 1.62 3.05
N LYS A 82 11.11 0.96 3.38
CA LYS A 82 12.40 1.60 3.69
C LYS A 82 13.45 1.53 2.58
N LEU A 83 13.35 0.55 1.66
CA LEU A 83 14.36 0.24 0.65
C LEU A 83 13.76 0.29 -0.79
N PRO A 84 13.39 1.47 -1.30
CA PRO A 84 12.74 1.60 -2.61
C PRO A 84 13.58 1.06 -3.77
N ASP A 85 14.91 1.16 -3.68
CA ASP A 85 15.84 0.65 -4.70
C ASP A 85 15.79 -0.90 -4.84
N PHE A 86 15.25 -1.60 -3.85
CA PHE A 86 15.11 -3.06 -3.85
C PHE A 86 13.75 -3.54 -4.34
N HIS A 87 12.80 -2.65 -4.68
CA HIS A 87 11.43 -3.04 -5.03
C HIS A 87 11.37 -4.08 -6.15
N ASP A 88 12.14 -3.92 -7.23
CA ASP A 88 12.11 -4.88 -8.34
C ASP A 88 12.65 -6.26 -7.92
N LYS A 89 13.70 -6.28 -7.08
CA LYS A 89 14.25 -7.51 -6.50
C LYS A 89 13.23 -8.20 -5.59
N ILE A 90 12.50 -7.44 -4.78
CA ILE A 90 11.46 -7.96 -3.87
C ILE A 90 10.26 -8.47 -4.68
N VAL A 91 9.89 -7.80 -5.78
CA VAL A 91 8.86 -8.29 -6.72
C VAL A 91 9.23 -9.67 -7.25
N ASP A 92 10.46 -9.84 -7.73
CA ASP A 92 10.95 -11.13 -8.21
C ASP A 92 10.99 -12.18 -7.10
N LEU A 93 11.34 -11.78 -5.87
CA LEU A 93 11.29 -12.67 -4.71
C LEU A 93 9.88 -13.18 -4.42
N LEU A 94 8.86 -12.31 -4.40
CA LEU A 94 7.47 -12.74 -4.18
C LEU A 94 6.98 -13.68 -5.29
N VAL A 95 7.37 -13.40 -6.53
CA VAL A 95 7.05 -14.27 -7.68
C VAL A 95 7.70 -15.65 -7.51
N GLU A 96 8.94 -15.73 -7.02
CA GLU A 96 9.60 -17.01 -6.75
C GLU A 96 9.03 -17.73 -5.52
N ILE A 97 8.67 -16.99 -4.46
CA ILE A 97 7.97 -17.55 -3.28
C ILE A 97 6.65 -18.18 -3.72
N GLN A 98 5.86 -17.50 -4.54
CA GLN A 98 4.58 -18.01 -5.04
C GLN A 98 4.71 -19.31 -5.84
N LYS A 99 5.88 -19.58 -6.44
CA LYS A 99 6.16 -20.82 -7.19
C LYS A 99 6.63 -21.97 -6.31
N VAL A 100 6.95 -21.72 -5.04
CA VAL A 100 7.41 -22.78 -4.13
C VAL A 100 6.28 -23.79 -3.95
N SER A 101 6.57 -25.05 -4.26
CA SER A 101 5.65 -26.15 -4.03
C SER A 101 5.69 -26.55 -2.56
N ASP A 102 4.53 -26.63 -1.94
CA ASP A 102 4.35 -27.17 -0.60
C ASP A 102 3.06 -28.01 -0.53
N PRO A 103 2.98 -29.04 0.34
CA PRO A 103 1.81 -29.92 0.42
C PRO A 103 0.49 -29.21 0.72
N ALA A 104 0.54 -28.06 1.41
CA ALA A 104 -0.63 -27.29 1.81
C ALA A 104 -1.06 -26.24 0.77
N ASN A 105 -0.34 -26.14 -0.36
CA ASN A 105 -0.55 -25.09 -1.37
C ASN A 105 -0.52 -23.67 -0.76
N HIS A 106 0.22 -23.52 0.34
CA HIS A 106 0.26 -22.32 1.15
C HIS A 106 0.92 -21.16 0.41
N PHE A 107 2.07 -21.42 -0.23
CA PHE A 107 2.79 -20.37 -0.95
C PHE A 107 2.19 -20.09 -2.33
N ALA A 108 1.69 -21.11 -3.02
CA ALA A 108 1.00 -20.91 -4.29
C ALA A 108 -0.29 -20.08 -4.15
N SER A 109 -1.01 -20.20 -3.01
CA SER A 109 -2.18 -19.38 -2.70
C SER A 109 -1.84 -17.99 -2.16
N MET A 110 -0.63 -17.79 -1.64
CA MET A 110 -0.18 -16.56 -0.98
C MET A 110 -1.13 -16.10 0.15
N VAL A 111 -1.78 -17.03 0.86
CA VAL A 111 -2.82 -16.69 1.84
C VAL A 111 -2.31 -15.77 2.95
N ASP A 112 -1.15 -16.07 3.55
CA ASP A 112 -0.60 -15.24 4.63
C ASP A 112 -0.13 -13.87 4.14
N TYR A 113 0.41 -13.80 2.92
CA TYR A 113 0.72 -12.53 2.27
C TYR A 113 -0.53 -11.69 2.11
N GLN A 114 -1.61 -12.27 1.57
CA GLN A 114 -2.88 -11.59 1.33
C GLN A 114 -3.52 -11.12 2.65
N SER A 115 -3.50 -11.94 3.69
CA SER A 115 -3.98 -11.58 5.04
C SER A 115 -3.16 -10.43 5.62
N TYR A 116 -1.82 -10.56 5.63
CA TYR A 116 -0.94 -9.54 6.16
C TYR A 116 -1.05 -8.22 5.40
N TRP A 117 -1.16 -8.28 4.07
CA TRP A 117 -1.33 -7.08 3.24
C TRP A 117 -2.64 -6.36 3.54
N THR A 118 -3.72 -7.11 3.75
CA THR A 118 -5.04 -6.57 4.06
C THR A 118 -5.06 -5.91 5.43
N GLU A 119 -4.49 -6.57 6.45
CA GLU A 119 -4.60 -6.13 7.84
C GLU A 119 -3.56 -5.08 8.22
N PHE A 120 -2.34 -5.17 7.68
CA PHE A 120 -1.18 -4.41 8.18
C PHE A 120 -0.38 -3.66 7.12
N ALA A 121 -0.46 -4.03 5.83
CA ALA A 121 0.28 -3.29 4.79
C ALA A 121 -0.49 -2.06 4.30
N PHE A 122 -1.81 -2.18 4.16
CA PHE A 122 -2.74 -1.13 3.70
C PHE A 122 -3.43 -0.37 4.84
N ASP A 123 -2.85 -0.36 6.05
CA ASP A 123 -3.43 0.26 7.27
C ASP A 123 -3.11 1.76 7.43
N PHE A 124 -2.80 2.47 6.34
CA PHE A 124 -2.25 3.82 6.41
C PHE A 124 -3.23 4.82 7.05
N LYS A 125 -2.75 5.48 8.11
CA LYS A 125 -3.41 6.62 8.75
C LYS A 125 -2.61 7.88 8.50
N VAL A 126 -3.31 8.97 8.17
CA VAL A 126 -2.70 10.29 8.01
C VAL A 126 -2.06 10.67 9.34
N PRO A 127 -0.74 10.92 9.40
CA PRO A 127 -0.13 11.28 10.67
C PRO A 127 -0.53 12.69 11.07
N ARG A 128 -0.83 12.88 12.36
CA ARG A 128 -1.22 14.16 12.97
C ARG A 128 -0.22 15.27 12.64
N SER A 129 -0.67 16.51 12.64
CA SER A 129 0.14 17.66 12.24
C SER A 129 1.42 17.83 13.06
N ASN A 130 1.38 17.41 14.34
CA ASN A 130 2.48 17.45 15.29
C ASN A 130 3.41 16.20 15.28
N ASP A 131 3.12 15.20 14.45
CA ASP A 131 3.92 13.99 14.37
C ASP A 131 5.29 14.29 13.72
N PRO A 132 6.43 14.04 14.40
CA PRO A 132 7.76 14.34 13.86
C PRO A 132 8.15 13.44 12.68
N GLU A 133 7.47 12.32 12.47
CA GLU A 133 7.75 11.33 11.44
C GLU A 133 6.83 11.44 10.21
N ARG A 134 6.03 12.52 10.10
CA ARG A 134 5.09 12.75 8.98
C ARG A 134 5.69 12.47 7.61
N GLU A 135 6.86 13.02 7.35
CA GLU A 135 7.53 12.88 6.05
C GLU A 135 8.03 11.45 5.82
N THR A 136 8.56 10.79 6.85
CA THR A 136 8.98 9.39 6.78
C THR A 136 7.79 8.47 6.51
N LYS A 137 6.67 8.66 7.22
CA LYS A 137 5.43 7.91 7.03
C LYS A 137 4.81 8.15 5.65
N ARG A 138 4.83 9.41 5.16
CA ARG A 138 4.43 9.77 3.80
C ARG A 138 5.25 9.01 2.76
N GLN A 139 6.57 9.05 2.87
CA GLN A 139 7.44 8.37 1.92
C GLN A 139 7.28 6.84 1.98
N ALA A 140 7.14 6.26 3.18
CA ALA A 140 6.89 4.84 3.36
C ALA A 140 5.58 4.39 2.67
N TRP A 141 4.52 5.21 2.74
CA TRP A 141 3.25 4.94 2.07
C TRP A 141 3.35 4.99 0.54
N ILE A 142 4.07 5.99 0.01
CA ILE A 142 4.35 6.09 -1.43
C ILE A 142 5.17 4.88 -1.89
N ASN A 143 6.17 4.46 -1.11
CA ASN A 143 6.99 3.29 -1.41
C ASN A 143 6.16 2.00 -1.43
N MET A 144 5.27 1.81 -0.46
CA MET A 144 4.35 0.67 -0.42
C MET A 144 3.48 0.59 -1.68
N ASN A 145 2.89 1.71 -2.10
CA ASN A 145 2.06 1.75 -3.31
C ASN A 145 2.84 1.60 -4.61
N THR A 146 4.05 2.15 -4.67
CA THR A 146 4.98 1.93 -5.79
C THR A 146 5.29 0.45 -5.96
N PHE A 147 5.59 -0.24 -4.86
CA PHE A 147 5.82 -1.69 -4.87
C PHE A 147 4.56 -2.47 -5.29
N CYS A 148 3.40 -2.16 -4.72
CA CYS A 148 2.14 -2.83 -5.04
C CYS A 148 1.77 -2.67 -6.53
N ALA A 149 2.03 -1.50 -7.12
CA ALA A 149 1.86 -1.29 -8.56
C ALA A 149 2.80 -2.17 -9.39
N LYS A 150 4.08 -2.29 -8.98
CA LYS A 150 5.06 -3.13 -9.67
C LYS A 150 4.71 -4.62 -9.62
N ILE A 151 4.30 -5.13 -8.45
CA ILE A 151 3.93 -6.55 -8.32
C ILE A 151 2.63 -6.84 -9.09
N SER A 152 1.64 -5.95 -9.04
CA SER A 152 0.37 -6.11 -9.76
C SER A 152 0.57 -6.13 -11.28
N LYS A 153 1.56 -5.39 -11.78
CA LYS A 153 1.97 -5.40 -13.19
C LYS A 153 2.37 -6.79 -13.70
N ARG A 154 2.73 -7.72 -12.81
CA ARG A 154 3.03 -9.11 -13.15
C ARG A 154 1.79 -9.94 -13.48
N ARG A 155 0.59 -9.45 -13.16
CA ARG A 155 -0.71 -10.11 -13.44
C ARG A 155 -0.82 -11.52 -12.85
N ILE A 156 -0.19 -11.74 -11.70
CA ILE A 156 -0.33 -12.98 -10.94
C ILE A 156 -1.51 -12.76 -9.98
N PRO A 157 -2.63 -13.49 -10.10
CA PRO A 157 -3.85 -13.17 -9.36
C PRO A 157 -3.66 -13.09 -7.84
N GLN A 158 -2.82 -13.95 -7.26
CA GLN A 158 -2.54 -14.02 -5.82
C GLN A 158 -1.62 -12.89 -5.32
N LEU A 159 -1.08 -12.06 -6.21
CA LEU A 159 -0.20 -10.94 -5.91
C LEU A 159 -0.72 -9.63 -6.54
N ASP A 160 -1.95 -9.64 -7.06
CA ASP A 160 -2.53 -8.51 -7.76
C ASP A 160 -3.28 -7.62 -6.77
N GLU A 161 -2.71 -6.44 -6.54
CA GLU A 161 -3.15 -5.48 -5.54
C GLU A 161 -4.03 -4.37 -6.15
N ARG A 162 -4.36 -4.44 -7.45
CA ARG A 162 -5.18 -3.41 -8.13
C ARG A 162 -6.55 -3.23 -7.49
N THR A 163 -7.17 -4.30 -7.02
CA THR A 163 -8.45 -4.24 -6.31
C THR A 163 -8.34 -3.46 -5.00
N ARG A 164 -7.27 -3.66 -4.22
CA ARG A 164 -7.02 -2.87 -3.00
C ARG A 164 -6.68 -1.42 -3.31
N ALA A 165 -5.92 -1.17 -4.39
CA ALA A 165 -5.56 0.16 -4.85
C ALA A 165 -6.78 1.05 -5.17
N ALA A 166 -7.93 0.44 -5.46
CA ALA A 166 -9.15 1.19 -5.69
C ALA A 166 -9.57 2.04 -4.48
N TRP A 167 -9.36 1.55 -3.24
CA TRP A 167 -9.62 2.35 -2.05
C TRP A 167 -8.73 3.60 -2.02
N LEU A 168 -7.45 3.45 -2.32
CA LEU A 168 -6.52 4.57 -2.45
C LEU A 168 -6.96 5.57 -3.54
N PHE A 169 -7.43 5.11 -4.70
CA PHE A 169 -7.91 6.02 -5.75
C PHE A 169 -9.14 6.79 -5.30
N LYS A 170 -10.06 6.15 -4.57
CA LYS A 170 -11.23 6.81 -3.99
C LYS A 170 -10.82 7.87 -2.96
N GLU A 171 -9.91 7.54 -2.04
CA GLU A 171 -9.36 8.50 -1.05
C GLU A 171 -8.67 9.69 -1.72
N ALA A 172 -7.85 9.44 -2.75
CA ALA A 172 -7.06 10.48 -3.40
C ALA A 172 -7.87 11.36 -4.37
N LEU A 173 -8.84 10.79 -5.08
CA LEU A 173 -9.42 11.39 -6.28
C LEU A 173 -10.93 11.61 -6.19
N GLU A 174 -11.64 10.88 -5.31
CA GLU A 174 -13.11 10.97 -5.22
C GLU A 174 -13.58 11.60 -3.92
N ARG A 175 -12.97 11.26 -2.79
CA ARG A 175 -13.27 11.96 -1.52
C ARG A 175 -12.79 13.39 -1.64
N ALA A 176 -13.64 14.32 -1.21
CA ALA A 176 -13.30 15.75 -1.20
C ALA A 176 -13.91 16.46 0.02
N PRO A 177 -13.64 15.99 1.25
CA PRO A 177 -14.13 16.66 2.45
C PRO A 177 -13.66 18.12 2.54
N TRP A 178 -12.50 18.45 1.97
CA TRP A 178 -11.98 19.83 1.88
C TRP A 178 -12.79 20.77 0.97
N GLU A 179 -13.75 20.26 0.20
CA GLU A 179 -14.70 21.09 -0.57
C GLU A 179 -15.91 21.50 0.31
N GLN A 180 -16.04 20.93 1.52
CA GLN A 180 -17.00 21.34 2.54
C GLN A 180 -16.35 22.32 3.52
N PHE A 181 -17.08 23.39 3.85
CA PHE A 181 -16.61 24.43 4.79
C PHE A 181 -17.18 24.27 6.20
N HIS A 182 -18.26 23.51 6.35
CA HIS A 182 -18.95 23.27 7.61
C HIS A 182 -19.11 21.77 7.82
N HIS A 183 -18.75 21.31 9.01
CA HIS A 183 -18.76 19.90 9.41
C HIS A 183 -19.64 19.73 10.65
N PRO A 184 -20.98 19.69 10.48
CA PRO A 184 -21.91 19.67 11.61
C PRO A 184 -21.76 18.42 12.48
N ASP A 185 -21.24 17.33 11.94
CA ASP A 185 -20.94 16.10 12.67
C ASP A 185 -19.85 16.28 13.74
N LEU A 186 -18.87 17.17 13.49
CA LEU A 186 -17.83 17.50 14.47
C LEU A 186 -18.33 18.52 15.48
N ASP A 187 -19.15 19.49 15.05
CA ASP A 187 -19.81 20.43 15.96
C ASP A 187 -20.70 19.68 16.97
N GLU A 188 -21.48 18.70 16.50
CA GLU A 188 -22.34 17.86 17.35
C GLU A 188 -21.52 17.06 18.38
N GLN A 189 -20.40 16.46 17.97
CA GLN A 189 -19.51 15.73 18.89
C GLN A 189 -18.94 16.64 19.99
N LEU A 190 -18.54 17.86 19.63
CA LEU A 190 -18.05 18.85 20.59
C LEU A 190 -19.15 19.39 21.50
N ASP A 191 -20.37 19.57 20.99
CA ASP A 191 -21.52 20.05 21.76
C ASP A 191 -22.01 18.98 22.76
N ASP A 192 -21.91 17.70 22.41
CA ASP A 192 -22.31 16.57 23.27
C ASP A 192 -21.37 16.39 24.48
N ASP A 193 -20.08 16.68 24.33
CA ASP A 193 -19.09 16.63 25.42
C ASP A 193 -18.05 17.77 25.34
N PRO A 194 -18.44 19.01 25.70
CA PRO A 194 -17.65 20.21 25.42
C PRO A 194 -16.39 20.36 26.27
N ASP A 195 -16.29 19.61 27.36
CA ASP A 195 -15.15 19.63 28.29
C ASP A 195 -14.26 18.38 28.15
N ASP A 196 -14.57 17.44 27.25
CA ASP A 196 -13.75 16.24 27.02
C ASP A 196 -12.58 16.55 26.07
N GLU A 197 -11.37 16.58 26.65
CA GLU A 197 -10.12 16.82 25.92
C GLU A 197 -9.85 15.75 24.83
N VAL A 198 -10.26 14.49 25.03
CA VAL A 198 -10.09 13.41 24.05
C VAL A 198 -11.00 13.65 22.86
N VAL A 199 -12.27 14.02 23.09
CA VAL A 199 -13.21 14.37 22.01
C VAL A 199 -12.69 15.58 21.23
N ALA A 200 -12.19 16.61 21.92
CA ALA A 200 -11.59 17.78 21.28
C ALA A 200 -10.36 17.41 20.43
N GLU A 201 -9.48 16.54 20.93
CA GLU A 201 -8.29 16.07 20.19
C GLU A 201 -8.63 15.21 18.98
N GLU A 202 -9.66 14.36 19.05
CA GLU A 202 -10.13 13.58 17.90
C GLU A 202 -10.80 14.47 16.86
N CYS A 203 -11.65 15.43 17.26
CA CYS A 203 -12.27 16.39 16.35
C CYS A 203 -11.21 17.25 15.64
N ALA A 204 -10.17 17.69 16.35
CA ALA A 204 -9.06 18.42 15.75
C ALA A 204 -8.32 17.58 14.70
N TYR A 205 -8.09 16.29 14.98
CA TYR A 205 -7.48 15.38 14.01
C TYR A 205 -8.38 15.10 12.80
N GLU A 206 -9.69 14.96 12.99
CA GLU A 206 -10.65 14.83 11.89
C GLU A 206 -10.63 16.07 10.99
N LEU A 207 -10.54 17.28 11.54
CA LEU A 207 -10.34 18.51 10.76
C LEU A 207 -9.03 18.48 9.96
N GLU A 208 -7.94 17.97 10.52
CA GLU A 208 -6.68 17.79 9.78
C GLU A 208 -6.83 16.81 8.61
N CYS A 209 -7.54 15.70 8.81
CA CYS A 209 -7.84 14.70 7.78
C CYS A 209 -8.77 15.25 6.67
N ARG A 210 -9.57 16.28 6.98
CA ARG A 210 -10.49 16.94 6.05
C ARG A 210 -9.85 18.13 5.32
N ASP A 211 -8.65 18.57 5.70
CA ASP A 211 -7.90 19.62 4.98
C ASP A 211 -7.34 19.10 3.65
N VAL A 212 -7.34 19.95 2.62
CA VAL A 212 -6.84 19.58 1.27
C VAL A 212 -5.38 19.10 1.27
N ARG A 213 -4.57 19.48 2.26
CA ARG A 213 -3.18 19.01 2.41
C ARG A 213 -3.08 17.52 2.73
N VAL A 214 -4.17 16.84 3.05
CA VAL A 214 -4.18 15.37 3.15
C VAL A 214 -3.78 14.71 1.82
N LEU A 215 -3.98 15.41 0.68
CA LEU A 215 -3.55 14.95 -0.63
C LEU A 215 -2.02 14.81 -0.78
N GLU A 216 -1.21 15.39 0.12
CA GLU A 216 0.24 15.14 0.19
C GLU A 216 0.59 13.67 0.40
N TYR A 217 -0.32 12.90 0.99
CA TYR A 217 -0.17 11.47 1.26
C TYR A 217 -0.81 10.63 0.15
N TRP A 218 -2.07 10.93 -0.18
CA TRP A 218 -2.87 10.11 -1.08
C TRP A 218 -2.53 10.30 -2.55
N ALA A 219 -2.34 11.53 -3.01
CA ALA A 219 -2.10 11.83 -4.42
C ALA A 219 -0.79 11.22 -4.95
N PRO A 220 0.39 11.35 -4.31
CA PRO A 220 1.60 10.73 -4.84
C PRO A 220 1.58 9.20 -4.78
N ALA A 221 0.91 8.61 -3.78
CA ALA A 221 0.70 7.17 -3.71
C ALA A 221 -0.17 6.68 -4.88
N ALA A 222 -1.28 7.35 -5.16
CA ALA A 222 -2.14 7.04 -6.30
C ALA A 222 -1.43 7.29 -7.65
N ALA A 223 -0.63 8.35 -7.74
CA ALA A 223 0.15 8.68 -8.92
C ALA A 223 1.16 7.58 -9.27
N ALA A 224 1.76 6.90 -8.27
CA ALA A 224 2.68 5.79 -8.51
C ALA A 224 2.03 4.67 -9.34
N TRP A 225 0.79 4.31 -9.05
CA TRP A 225 0.02 3.32 -9.80
C TRP A 225 -0.17 3.72 -11.26
N MET A 226 -0.55 4.98 -11.52
CA MET A 226 -0.76 5.45 -12.90
C MET A 226 0.56 5.50 -13.68
N LYS A 227 1.65 5.94 -13.05
CA LYS A 227 2.98 5.98 -13.68
C LYS A 227 3.51 4.58 -14.02
N ILE A 228 3.16 3.56 -13.24
CA ILE A 228 3.70 2.19 -13.40
C ILE A 228 2.79 1.31 -14.27
N ASP A 229 1.47 1.41 -14.07
CA ASP A 229 0.48 0.47 -14.60
C ASP A 229 -0.87 1.12 -14.96
N ALA A 230 -0.88 2.37 -15.45
CA ALA A 230 -2.11 3.02 -15.94
C ALA A 230 -2.88 2.14 -16.95
N GLN A 231 -2.18 1.42 -17.84
CA GLN A 231 -2.83 0.51 -18.80
C GLN A 231 -3.58 -0.62 -18.08
N GLY A 232 -2.95 -1.24 -17.09
CA GLY A 232 -3.56 -2.30 -16.29
C GLY A 232 -4.77 -1.85 -15.50
N ILE A 233 -4.72 -0.63 -14.96
CA ILE A 233 -5.87 -0.03 -14.27
C ILE A 233 -6.97 0.32 -15.26
N TYR A 234 -6.62 0.91 -16.40
CA TYR A 234 -7.59 1.27 -17.43
C TYR A 234 -8.37 0.04 -17.91
N GLU A 235 -7.70 -1.10 -18.10
CA GLU A 235 -8.29 -2.38 -18.53
C GLU A 235 -9.18 -3.08 -17.48
N MET A 236 -9.19 -2.63 -16.23
CA MET A 236 -10.06 -3.22 -15.21
C MET A 236 -11.53 -2.99 -15.54
N GLU A 237 -12.36 -3.99 -15.25
CA GLU A 237 -13.81 -3.96 -15.42
C GLU A 237 -14.49 -4.62 -14.20
N GLY A 238 -15.78 -4.36 -14.02
CA GLY A 238 -16.58 -4.99 -12.96
C GLY A 238 -16.45 -4.31 -11.60
N LYS A 239 -16.75 -5.05 -10.53
CA LYS A 239 -16.85 -4.51 -9.17
C LYS A 239 -15.47 -4.12 -8.62
N ILE A 240 -15.39 -2.95 -7.98
CA ILE A 240 -14.20 -2.48 -7.27
C ILE A 240 -14.09 -3.13 -5.89
N SER A 241 -15.16 -3.05 -5.10
CA SER A 241 -15.25 -3.65 -3.76
C SER A 241 -16.70 -3.62 -3.30
N GLU A 242 -17.02 -4.36 -2.24
CA GLU A 242 -18.31 -4.25 -1.55
C GLU A 242 -18.53 -2.83 -1.01
N ALA A 243 -17.47 -2.19 -0.52
CA ALA A 243 -17.50 -0.81 -0.06
C ALA A 243 -17.81 0.23 -1.17
N ASP A 244 -17.69 -0.12 -2.46
CA ASP A 244 -18.17 0.73 -3.55
C ASP A 244 -19.71 0.73 -3.68
N GLU A 245 -20.38 -0.24 -3.06
CA GLU A 245 -21.83 -0.34 -3.06
C GLU A 245 -22.49 0.46 -1.93
N GLU A 246 -21.81 0.59 -0.79
CA GLU A 246 -22.36 1.12 0.47
C GLU A 246 -22.40 2.65 0.54
N GLY A 247 -21.76 3.36 -0.40
CA GLY A 247 -21.77 4.83 -0.46
C GLY A 247 -20.88 5.45 0.61
N TRP A 248 -19.71 5.93 0.22
CA TRP A 248 -18.85 6.73 1.10
C TRP A 248 -19.22 8.20 0.88
N ASP A 249 -19.57 8.93 1.93
CA ASP A 249 -19.90 10.35 1.83
C ASP A 249 -18.84 11.22 2.50
N PRO A 250 -18.47 12.38 1.91
CA PRO A 250 -18.80 12.86 0.56
C PRO A 250 -17.81 12.33 -0.51
N VAL A 251 -18.35 11.77 -1.61
CA VAL A 251 -17.58 11.49 -2.84
C VAL A 251 -18.07 12.34 -4.01
N THR A 252 -17.15 12.71 -4.87
CA THR A 252 -17.38 13.60 -6.02
C THR A 252 -17.67 12.83 -7.32
N TRP A 253 -17.40 11.52 -7.35
CA TRP A 253 -17.75 10.65 -8.47
C TRP A 253 -19.25 10.28 -8.44
N THR A 254 -19.96 10.60 -9.52
CA THR A 254 -21.42 10.36 -9.66
C THR A 254 -21.78 9.40 -10.80
N GLY A 255 -20.79 8.85 -11.49
CA GLY A 255 -20.99 7.90 -12.57
C GLY A 255 -21.21 6.46 -12.08
N PRO A 256 -21.10 5.45 -12.98
CA PRO A 256 -21.34 4.07 -12.62
C PRO A 256 -20.41 3.55 -11.51
N LYS A 257 -20.94 2.63 -10.69
CA LYS A 257 -20.17 1.86 -9.71
C LYS A 257 -19.19 0.91 -10.41
N GLY A 258 -18.12 0.56 -9.70
CA GLY A 258 -17.07 -0.32 -10.20
C GLY A 258 -16.03 0.37 -11.07
N TRP A 259 -15.20 -0.43 -11.74
CA TRP A 259 -14.19 0.01 -12.69
C TRP A 259 -14.88 0.41 -14.00
N SER A 260 -14.55 1.60 -14.51
CA SER A 260 -15.05 2.07 -15.80
C SER A 260 -14.08 3.05 -16.44
N LYS A 261 -14.18 3.21 -17.76
CA LYS A 261 -13.34 4.15 -18.51
C LYS A 261 -13.70 5.59 -18.18
N GLU A 262 -14.98 5.85 -17.89
CA GLU A 262 -15.50 7.14 -17.45
C GLU A 262 -14.92 7.52 -16.08
N ARG A 263 -14.86 6.57 -15.13
CA ARG A 263 -14.25 6.79 -13.82
C ARG A 263 -12.74 7.03 -13.92
N PHE A 264 -12.07 6.30 -14.80
CA PHE A 264 -10.65 6.54 -15.09
C PHE A 264 -10.40 7.93 -15.68
N ALA A 265 -11.24 8.39 -16.62
CA ALA A 265 -11.16 9.73 -17.17
C ALA A 265 -11.40 10.81 -16.10
N TYR A 266 -12.36 10.58 -15.20
CA TYR A 266 -12.61 11.44 -14.04
C TYR A 266 -11.39 11.54 -13.12
N TRP A 267 -10.78 10.40 -12.76
CA TRP A 267 -9.55 10.37 -11.97
C TRP A 267 -8.40 11.16 -12.61
N ARG A 268 -8.25 11.11 -13.94
CA ARG A 268 -7.26 11.93 -14.66
C ARG A 268 -7.54 13.42 -14.44
N GLU A 269 -8.79 13.87 -14.61
CA GLU A 269 -9.18 15.27 -14.38
C GLU A 269 -8.89 15.72 -12.94
N ARG A 270 -9.09 14.82 -11.96
CA ARG A 270 -8.74 15.09 -10.57
C ARG A 270 -7.24 15.24 -10.37
N PHE A 271 -6.41 14.39 -10.97
CA PHE A 271 -4.95 14.60 -10.97
C PHE A 271 -4.55 15.94 -11.63
N GLU A 272 -5.18 16.32 -12.75
CA GLU A 272 -4.93 17.63 -13.38
C GLU A 272 -5.31 18.80 -12.47
N TRP A 273 -6.41 18.68 -11.71
CA TRP A 273 -6.78 19.67 -10.70
C TRP A 273 -5.74 19.72 -9.57
N ILE A 274 -5.37 18.56 -8.99
CA ILE A 274 -4.35 18.46 -7.92
C ILE A 274 -3.05 19.13 -8.34
N SER A 275 -2.62 18.97 -9.60
CA SER A 275 -1.40 19.60 -10.13
C SER A 275 -1.39 21.14 -10.07
N LYS A 276 -2.57 21.76 -9.86
CA LYS A 276 -2.77 23.21 -9.80
C LYS A 276 -3.03 23.73 -8.39
N VAL A 277 -3.26 22.86 -7.39
CA VAL A 277 -3.59 23.26 -6.02
C VAL A 277 -2.35 23.81 -5.30
N THR A 278 -2.20 25.14 -5.26
CA THR A 278 -0.95 25.81 -4.86
C THR A 278 -0.54 25.62 -3.41
N VAL A 279 -1.46 25.24 -2.52
CA VAL A 279 -1.13 24.94 -1.11
C VAL A 279 -0.34 23.63 -0.98
N LEU A 280 -0.40 22.76 -2.00
CA LEU A 280 0.36 21.52 -2.03
C LEU A 280 1.81 21.73 -2.47
N GLN A 281 2.69 20.86 -1.96
CA GLN A 281 4.09 20.79 -2.31
C GLN A 281 4.28 20.62 -3.82
N ARG A 282 5.37 21.20 -4.34
CA ARG A 282 5.69 21.13 -5.77
C ARG A 282 5.91 19.69 -6.24
N SER A 283 6.45 18.82 -5.40
CA SER A 283 6.62 17.39 -5.65
C SER A 283 5.28 16.71 -5.91
N THR A 284 4.32 16.86 -4.99
CA THR A 284 2.97 16.29 -5.11
C THR A 284 2.26 16.78 -6.37
N ARG A 285 2.33 18.09 -6.66
CA ARG A 285 1.77 18.65 -7.90
C ARG A 285 2.41 18.08 -9.16
N LYS A 286 3.73 17.85 -9.12
CA LYS A 286 4.47 17.23 -10.23
C LYS A 286 4.05 15.77 -10.43
N ASP A 287 3.97 14.99 -9.35
CA ASP A 287 3.52 13.59 -9.41
C ASP A 287 2.11 13.47 -10.00
N ALA A 288 1.20 14.36 -9.59
CA ALA A 288 -0.15 14.43 -10.13
C ALA A 288 -0.16 14.77 -11.64
N ALA A 289 0.64 15.74 -12.08
CA ALA A 289 0.75 16.07 -13.50
C ALA A 289 1.29 14.89 -14.33
N GLU A 290 2.33 14.21 -13.84
CA GLU A 290 2.91 13.04 -14.51
C GLU A 290 1.91 11.87 -14.59
N ALA A 291 1.13 11.65 -13.52
CA ALA A 291 0.06 10.65 -13.51
C ALA A 291 -1.02 10.97 -14.56
N ALA A 292 -1.49 12.22 -14.63
CA ALA A 292 -2.48 12.64 -15.62
C ALA A 292 -1.98 12.40 -17.06
N GLU A 293 -0.72 12.72 -17.36
CA GLU A 293 -0.13 12.47 -18.68
C GLU A 293 0.02 10.97 -19.00
N ALA A 294 0.36 10.14 -18.01
CA ALA A 294 0.39 8.68 -18.17
C ALA A 294 -1.00 8.13 -18.50
N MET A 295 -2.04 8.60 -17.80
CA MET A 295 -3.42 8.21 -18.03
C MET A 295 -3.92 8.66 -19.42
N LYS A 296 -3.62 9.90 -19.80
CA LYS A 296 -3.96 10.47 -21.11
C LYS A 296 -3.36 9.67 -22.27
N SER A 297 -2.12 9.22 -22.11
CA SER A 297 -1.43 8.38 -23.08
C SER A 297 -2.15 7.05 -23.32
N VAL A 298 -2.63 6.42 -22.25
CA VAL A 298 -3.40 5.16 -22.28
C VAL A 298 -4.78 5.35 -22.91
N MET A 299 -5.43 6.50 -22.67
CA MET A 299 -6.72 6.85 -23.27
C MET A 299 -6.65 7.18 -24.77
N GLY A 300 -5.46 7.24 -25.36
CA GLY A 300 -5.26 7.57 -26.78
C GLY A 300 -5.35 9.07 -27.09
N GLU A 301 -5.45 9.93 -26.07
CA GLU A 301 -5.58 11.38 -26.19
C GLU A 301 -4.21 12.06 -26.39
N GLY A 302 -3.46 11.68 -27.42
CA GLY A 302 -2.12 12.24 -27.66
C GLY A 302 -1.53 11.94 -29.04
N LYS A 303 -2.25 11.21 -29.89
CA LYS A 303 -1.89 10.98 -31.29
C LYS A 303 -2.75 11.87 -32.17
N LYS A 304 -2.32 13.13 -32.35
CA LYS A 304 -2.74 13.98 -33.48
C LYS A 304 -1.51 14.34 -34.28
#